data_AF-V5GE05-F1
#
_entry.id   AF-V5GE05-F1
#
_cell.length_a   1.000
_cell.length_b   1.000
_cell.length_c   1.000
_cell.angle_alpha   90.00
_cell.angle_beta   90.00
_cell.angle_gamma   90.00
#
_symmetry.space_group_name_H-M   'P 1'
#
loop_
_entity.id
_entity.type
_entity.pdbx_description
1 polymer ?
#
loop_
_entity_poly.entity_id
_entity_poly.type
_entity_poly.pdbx_seq_one_letter_code
_entity_poly.pdbx_strand_id
1 'polypeptide(L)'
;MRFSYVQIFAQRDDLLYSGKWPNRLDSPTTLEELQEPEQIPTDNRGPEMKENWSAVFVKTPSLLAYVDGNLASFDFASDSLFEILRKNPHPNIATYYGCNQDHGRVSGLCFKRYTSTLLQVVNPRYLNKAAFLSSGRELVTESIKSGLQGLLAAIKHLHSLGLVHNDINPANIMLDEDGTLILVDFDSCRYIGESLDSTETKRTRHWYDPNVDISTEKMILMHSKICKLG
;
A
#
# COMPACT_ATOMS: atom_id res chain seq x y z
N MET A 1 8.69 -27.19 10.06
CA MET A 1 8.18 -26.92 8.69
C MET A 1 9.10 -27.62 7.70
N ARG A 2 8.57 -28.54 6.89
CA ARG A 2 9.27 -29.02 5.68
C ARG A 2 8.93 -28.06 4.56
N PHE A 3 9.95 -27.48 3.95
CA PHE A 3 9.78 -26.69 2.74
C PHE A 3 9.33 -27.60 1.59
N SER A 4 8.31 -27.17 0.84
CA SER A 4 7.80 -27.93 -0.32
C SER A 4 8.09 -27.22 -1.64
N TYR A 5 7.79 -25.93 -1.76
CA TYR A 5 8.06 -25.12 -2.95
C TYR A 5 7.91 -23.61 -2.66
N VAL A 6 8.36 -22.76 -3.59
CA VAL A 6 8.01 -21.34 -3.68
C VAL A 6 7.07 -21.13 -4.87
N GLN A 7 6.11 -20.22 -4.74
CA GLN A 7 5.27 -19.82 -5.87
C GLN A 7 6.06 -18.82 -6.72
N ILE A 8 6.18 -19.09 -8.03
CA ILE A 8 6.82 -18.21 -9.00
C ILE A 8 5.73 -17.66 -9.93
N PHE A 9 5.89 -16.38 -10.28
CA PHE A 9 5.10 -15.69 -11.29
C PHE A 9 5.99 -15.42 -12.50
N ALA A 10 5.55 -15.83 -13.69
CA ALA A 10 6.30 -15.67 -14.93
C ALA A 10 5.42 -15.04 -16.01
N GLN A 11 6.00 -14.20 -16.86
CA GLN A 11 5.31 -13.56 -17.99
C GLN A 11 5.87 -14.10 -19.30
N ARG A 12 4.99 -14.47 -20.24
CA ARG A 12 5.31 -14.88 -21.61
C ARG A 12 4.23 -14.35 -22.55
N ASP A 13 4.63 -13.65 -23.60
CA ASP A 13 3.74 -13.12 -24.64
C ASP A 13 2.55 -12.33 -24.05
N ASP A 14 2.84 -11.45 -23.08
CA ASP A 14 1.88 -10.65 -22.31
C ASP A 14 0.87 -11.43 -21.44
N LEU A 15 0.96 -12.75 -21.43
CA LEU A 15 0.23 -13.62 -20.52
C LEU A 15 1.04 -13.90 -19.27
N LEU A 16 0.35 -13.95 -18.13
CA LEU A 16 0.94 -14.18 -16.84
C LEU A 16 0.63 -15.58 -16.35
N TYR A 17 1.61 -16.26 -15.78
CA TYR A 17 1.51 -17.62 -15.29
C TYR A 17 1.97 -17.69 -13.83
N SER A 18 1.40 -18.63 -13.08
CA SER A 18 1.86 -19.02 -11.75
C SER A 18 2.29 -20.48 -11.78
N GLY A 19 3.29 -20.85 -10.99
CA GLY A 19 3.67 -22.25 -10.84
C GLY A 19 4.55 -22.47 -9.62
N LYS A 20 4.69 -23.73 -9.23
CA LYS A 20 5.46 -24.15 -8.06
C LYS A 20 6.91 -24.40 -8.45
N TRP A 21 7.83 -23.95 -7.62
CA TRP A 21 9.25 -24.13 -7.82
C TRP A 21 9.91 -24.72 -6.56
N PRO A 22 10.55 -25.90 -6.65
CA PRO A 22 11.04 -26.62 -5.47
C PRO A 22 12.35 -26.08 -4.91
N ASN A 23 12.96 -25.04 -5.50
CA ASN A 23 14.24 -24.48 -5.07
C ASN A 23 14.08 -23.00 -4.65
N ARG A 24 14.66 -22.59 -3.52
CA ARG A 24 14.62 -21.18 -3.06
C ARG A 24 15.83 -20.35 -3.51
N LEU A 25 16.92 -21.02 -3.86
CA LEU A 25 18.22 -20.39 -4.09
C LEU A 25 18.36 -19.93 -5.55
N ASP A 26 17.77 -20.68 -6.46
CA ASP A 26 17.82 -20.42 -7.89
C ASP A 26 16.42 -20.12 -8.42
N SER A 27 16.34 -19.37 -9.52
CA SER A 27 15.08 -19.12 -10.24
C SER A 27 15.00 -20.01 -11.48
N PRO A 28 13.80 -20.45 -11.87
CA PRO A 28 13.61 -21.17 -13.14
C PRO A 28 14.00 -20.26 -14.31
N THR A 29 14.63 -20.82 -15.34
CA THR A 29 15.03 -20.05 -16.53
C THR A 29 13.97 -19.99 -17.60
N THR A 30 13.04 -20.95 -17.58
CA THR A 30 11.94 -21.09 -18.52
C THR A 30 10.63 -21.40 -17.80
N LEU A 31 9.50 -21.15 -18.44
CA LEU A 31 8.18 -21.41 -17.87
C LEU A 31 7.93 -22.92 -17.66
N GLU A 32 8.51 -23.74 -18.55
CA GLU A 32 8.41 -25.20 -18.57
C GLU A 32 9.05 -25.87 -17.36
N GLU A 33 9.93 -25.17 -16.66
CA GLU A 33 10.57 -25.64 -15.42
C GLU A 33 9.65 -25.55 -14.21
N LEU A 34 8.56 -24.80 -14.30
CA LEU A 34 7.58 -24.69 -13.22
C LEU A 34 6.76 -25.98 -13.10
N GLN A 35 6.54 -26.42 -11.86
CA GLN A 35 5.60 -27.48 -11.56
C GLN A 35 4.18 -26.90 -11.52
N GLU A 36 3.23 -27.57 -12.14
CA GLU A 36 1.82 -27.14 -12.20
C GLU A 36 1.67 -25.69 -12.71
N PRO A 37 2.20 -25.34 -13.90
CA PRO A 37 2.06 -23.99 -14.42
C PRO A 37 0.60 -23.75 -14.83
N GLU A 38 0.00 -22.73 -14.24
CA GLU A 38 -1.36 -22.28 -14.53
C GLU A 38 -1.34 -20.85 -15.04
N GLN A 39 -2.08 -20.58 -16.11
CA GLN A 39 -2.26 -19.22 -16.60
C GLN A 39 -3.13 -18.43 -15.61
N ILE A 40 -2.66 -17.25 -15.22
CA ILE A 40 -3.41 -16.31 -14.43
C ILE A 40 -4.31 -15.52 -15.39
N PRO A 41 -5.64 -15.61 -15.26
CA PRO A 41 -6.54 -14.79 -16.06
C PRO A 41 -6.34 -13.32 -15.68
N THR A 42 -5.79 -12.55 -16.63
CA THR A 42 -5.47 -11.12 -16.45
C THR A 42 -6.32 -10.20 -17.32
N ASP A 43 -7.25 -10.75 -18.10
CA ASP A 43 -8.17 -10.00 -18.97
C ASP A 43 -9.00 -8.97 -18.17
N ASN A 44 -9.15 -9.21 -16.86
CA ASN A 44 -9.88 -8.35 -15.93
C ASN A 44 -8.93 -7.57 -15.02
N ARG A 45 -7.69 -7.28 -15.45
CA ARG A 45 -6.68 -6.59 -14.63
C ARG A 45 -6.56 -5.12 -15.02
N GLY A 46 -7.14 -4.25 -14.19
CA GLY A 46 -7.01 -2.80 -14.31
C GLY A 46 -7.94 -2.15 -15.34
N PRO A 47 -7.92 -0.82 -15.44
CA PRO A 47 -8.82 -0.08 -16.31
C PRO A 47 -8.45 -0.11 -17.79
N GLU A 48 -9.46 -0.07 -18.66
CA GLU A 48 -9.30 0.39 -20.05
C GLU A 48 -8.75 1.82 -20.03
N MET A 49 -7.56 2.02 -20.60
CA MET A 49 -6.93 3.34 -20.70
C MET A 49 -7.71 4.25 -21.65
N LYS A 50 -8.07 5.47 -21.22
CA LYS A 50 -8.63 6.52 -22.11
C LYS A 50 -7.57 7.56 -22.42
N GLU A 51 -7.65 8.16 -23.60
CA GLU A 51 -6.59 8.97 -24.24
C GLU A 51 -6.18 10.26 -23.49
N ASN A 52 -6.96 10.73 -22.53
CA ASN A 52 -6.86 12.05 -21.91
C ASN A 52 -6.58 12.01 -20.39
N TRP A 53 -5.94 10.94 -19.91
CA TRP A 53 -5.63 10.78 -18.49
C TRP A 53 -4.25 11.34 -18.13
N SER A 54 -4.18 12.11 -17.04
CA SER A 54 -2.95 12.32 -16.28
C SER A 54 -2.40 10.97 -15.83
N ALA A 55 -1.09 10.84 -15.62
CA ALA A 55 -0.52 9.57 -15.19
C ALA A 55 -1.22 9.03 -13.93
N VAL A 56 -1.79 7.83 -14.02
CA VAL A 56 -2.54 7.17 -12.94
C VAL A 56 -1.78 5.98 -12.39
N PHE A 57 -2.00 5.73 -11.10
CA PHE A 57 -1.57 4.51 -10.44
C PHE A 57 -2.78 3.60 -10.25
N VAL A 58 -2.70 2.38 -10.77
CA VAL A 58 -3.77 1.38 -10.62
C VAL A 58 -3.29 0.33 -9.62
N LYS A 59 -3.92 0.31 -8.44
CA LYS A 59 -3.69 -0.74 -7.45
C LYS A 59 -4.54 -1.95 -7.83
N THR A 60 -3.90 -2.98 -8.39
CA THR A 60 -4.56 -4.25 -8.74
C THR A 60 -4.35 -5.27 -7.61
N PRO A 61 -5.25 -6.26 -7.47
CA PRO A 61 -5.03 -7.35 -6.53
C PRO A 61 -3.70 -8.08 -6.74
N SER A 62 -3.17 -8.63 -5.65
CA SER A 62 -1.99 -9.50 -5.71
C SER A 62 -2.26 -10.67 -6.65
N LEU A 63 -1.25 -11.10 -7.40
CA LEU A 63 -1.34 -12.27 -8.27
C LEU A 63 -1.71 -13.54 -7.51
N LEU A 64 -1.30 -13.66 -6.24
CA LEU A 64 -1.73 -14.74 -5.36
C LEU A 64 -3.25 -14.75 -5.13
N ALA A 65 -3.90 -13.58 -5.09
CA ALA A 65 -5.35 -13.51 -4.92
C ALA A 65 -6.09 -14.11 -6.13
N TYR A 66 -5.53 -14.00 -7.33
CA TYR A 66 -6.06 -14.65 -8.55
C TYR A 66 -5.85 -16.16 -8.54
N VAL A 67 -4.73 -16.64 -8.00
CA VAL A 67 -4.39 -18.07 -7.90
C VAL A 67 -5.23 -18.77 -6.84
N ASP A 68 -5.36 -18.18 -5.65
CA ASP A 68 -6.05 -18.81 -4.51
C ASP A 68 -7.59 -18.70 -4.61
N GLY A 69 -8.13 -18.07 -5.67
CA GLY A 69 -9.55 -17.76 -5.81
C GLY A 69 -10.08 -16.77 -4.77
N ASN A 70 -9.21 -16.20 -3.93
CA ASN A 70 -9.53 -15.31 -2.82
C ASN A 70 -9.58 -13.84 -3.26
N LEU A 71 -10.13 -13.60 -4.46
CA LEU A 71 -10.34 -12.28 -5.05
C LEU A 71 -11.37 -11.45 -4.25
N ALA A 72 -12.20 -12.11 -3.44
CA ALA A 72 -13.13 -11.51 -2.50
C ALA A 72 -12.43 -10.68 -1.40
N SER A 73 -11.13 -10.85 -1.17
CA SER A 73 -10.39 -10.00 -0.20
C SER A 73 -10.21 -8.54 -0.64
N PHE A 74 -10.53 -8.21 -1.90
CA PHE A 74 -10.68 -6.83 -2.41
C PHE A 74 -12.11 -6.30 -2.27
N ASP A 75 -13.01 -7.04 -1.61
CA ASP A 75 -14.45 -6.74 -1.54
C ASP A 75 -14.76 -5.36 -0.94
N PHE A 76 -15.79 -4.75 -1.52
CA PHE A 76 -16.74 -3.69 -1.11
C PHE A 76 -16.45 -2.79 0.11
N ALA A 77 -15.80 -3.27 1.18
CA ALA A 77 -15.32 -2.49 2.30
C ALA A 77 -14.28 -1.44 1.85
N SER A 78 -13.40 -1.80 0.91
CA SER A 78 -12.45 -0.85 0.31
C SER A 78 -13.16 0.22 -0.53
N ASP A 79 -14.14 -0.16 -1.36
CA ASP A 79 -14.92 0.78 -2.16
C ASP A 79 -15.70 1.78 -1.28
N SER A 80 -16.31 1.30 -0.19
CA SER A 80 -17.03 2.18 0.74
C SER A 80 -16.10 3.22 1.38
N LEU A 81 -14.89 2.82 1.76
CA LEU A 81 -13.89 3.72 2.32
C LEU A 81 -13.38 4.73 1.29
N PHE A 82 -13.00 4.27 0.10
CA PHE A 82 -12.47 5.17 -0.94
C PHE A 82 -13.54 6.12 -1.46
N GLU A 83 -14.82 5.75 -1.48
CA GLU A 83 -15.92 6.66 -1.76
C GLU A 83 -16.11 7.73 -0.67
N ILE A 84 -15.92 7.39 0.60
CA ILE A 84 -15.90 8.39 1.69
C ILE A 84 -14.77 9.40 1.45
N LEU A 85 -13.55 8.93 1.16
CA LEU A 85 -12.39 9.80 0.89
C LEU A 85 -12.59 10.64 -0.38
N ARG A 86 -13.22 10.09 -1.42
CA ARG A 86 -13.53 10.81 -2.67
C ARG A 86 -14.53 11.94 -2.45
N LYS A 87 -15.54 11.73 -1.60
CA LYS A 87 -16.54 12.75 -1.23
C LYS A 87 -15.98 13.80 -0.28
N ASN A 88 -14.89 13.49 0.44
CA ASN A 88 -14.26 14.35 1.43
C ASN A 88 -12.76 14.50 1.15
N PRO A 89 -12.36 15.16 0.05
CA PRO A 89 -10.95 15.23 -0.37
C PRO A 89 -10.11 16.08 0.59
N HIS A 90 -8.82 15.76 0.69
CA HIS A 90 -7.83 16.52 1.47
C HIS A 90 -6.51 16.60 0.68
N PRO A 91 -5.80 17.75 0.66
CA PRO A 91 -4.59 17.94 -0.16
C PRO A 91 -3.44 16.99 0.17
N ASN A 92 -3.37 16.49 1.41
CA ASN A 92 -2.35 15.51 1.85
C ASN A 92 -2.86 14.06 1.93
N ILE A 93 -3.95 13.71 1.24
CA ILE A 93 -4.48 12.35 1.12
C ILE A 93 -4.50 11.94 -0.36
N ALA A 94 -4.18 10.68 -0.64
CA ALA A 94 -4.19 10.13 -1.99
C ALA A 94 -5.51 10.41 -2.72
N THR A 95 -5.42 10.97 -3.93
CA THR A 95 -6.60 11.22 -4.76
C THR A 95 -7.05 9.93 -5.41
N TYR A 96 -8.23 9.45 -5.02
CA TYR A 96 -8.90 8.31 -5.62
C TYR A 96 -9.84 8.77 -6.75
N TYR A 97 -9.69 8.18 -7.92
CA TYR A 97 -10.49 8.49 -9.11
C TYR A 97 -11.68 7.54 -9.30
N GLY A 98 -11.65 6.37 -8.67
CA GLY A 98 -12.68 5.35 -8.81
C GLY A 98 -12.10 3.95 -8.90
N CYS A 99 -13.00 2.96 -8.95
CA CYS A 99 -12.65 1.57 -9.20
C CYS A 99 -13.13 1.16 -10.59
N ASN A 100 -12.44 0.19 -11.17
CA ASN A 100 -12.98 -0.52 -12.31
C ASN A 100 -13.78 -1.72 -11.82
N GLN A 101 -14.98 -1.84 -12.34
CA GLN A 101 -15.84 -2.98 -12.09
C GLN A 101 -15.95 -3.79 -13.37
N ASP A 102 -15.64 -5.07 -13.28
CA ASP A 102 -15.86 -6.02 -14.34
C ASP A 102 -16.66 -7.21 -13.81
N HIS A 103 -17.73 -7.57 -14.50
CA HIS A 103 -18.68 -8.62 -14.09
C HIS A 103 -19.11 -8.57 -12.60
N GLY A 104 -19.28 -7.36 -12.05
CA GLY A 104 -19.67 -7.15 -10.64
C GLY A 104 -18.52 -7.23 -9.63
N ARG A 105 -17.26 -7.18 -10.08
CA ARG A 105 -16.05 -7.29 -9.24
C ARG A 105 -15.12 -6.11 -9.43
N VAL A 106 -14.49 -5.63 -8.35
CA VAL A 106 -13.46 -4.58 -8.42
C VAL A 106 -12.16 -5.16 -9.00
N SER A 107 -11.80 -4.77 -10.22
CA SER A 107 -10.59 -5.22 -10.94
C SER A 107 -9.36 -4.35 -10.67
N GLY A 108 -9.56 -3.16 -10.11
CA GLY A 108 -8.48 -2.26 -9.73
C GLY A 108 -9.00 -0.94 -9.16
N LEU A 109 -8.22 -0.36 -8.26
CA LEU A 109 -8.46 0.96 -7.68
C LEU A 109 -7.57 1.98 -8.36
N CYS A 110 -8.16 3.06 -8.88
CA CYS A 110 -7.45 4.09 -9.64
C CYS A 110 -7.14 5.29 -8.76
N PHE A 111 -5.87 5.68 -8.72
CA PHE A 111 -5.37 6.83 -7.96
C PHE A 111 -4.55 7.76 -8.84
N LYS A 112 -4.38 9.00 -8.38
CA LYS A 112 -3.31 9.88 -8.88
C LYS A 112 -1.95 9.19 -8.68
N ARG A 113 -1.08 9.26 -9.69
CA ARG A 113 0.31 8.81 -9.56
C ARG A 113 1.14 9.84 -8.79
N TYR A 114 1.91 9.37 -7.82
CA TYR A 114 2.89 10.14 -7.06
C TYR A 114 4.31 9.66 -7.39
N THR A 115 5.32 10.46 -7.04
CA THR A 115 6.69 10.29 -7.58
C THR A 115 7.49 9.22 -6.85
N SER A 116 7.57 9.30 -5.51
CA SER A 116 8.42 8.44 -4.68
C SER A 116 7.87 8.37 -3.26
N THR A 117 8.24 7.34 -2.50
CA THR A 117 7.91 7.26 -1.07
C THR A 117 8.85 8.13 -0.24
N LEU A 118 8.37 8.64 0.89
CA LEU A 118 9.20 9.36 1.84
C LEU A 118 10.36 8.47 2.31
N LEU A 119 10.13 7.17 2.49
CA LEU A 119 11.18 6.21 2.85
C LEU A 119 12.34 6.21 1.85
N GLN A 120 12.08 6.26 0.54
CA GLN A 120 13.13 6.34 -0.48
C GLN A 120 13.95 7.63 -0.35
N VAL A 121 13.27 8.75 -0.08
CA VAL A 121 13.91 10.06 0.09
C VAL A 121 14.81 10.10 1.33
N VAL A 122 14.31 9.58 2.46
CA VAL A 122 15.05 9.65 3.74
C VAL A 122 15.99 8.47 3.95
N ASN A 123 15.89 7.39 3.15
CA ASN A 123 16.74 6.21 3.21
C ASN A 123 17.30 5.80 1.82
N PRO A 124 18.04 6.68 1.13
CA PRO A 124 18.51 6.44 -0.24
C PRO A 124 19.53 5.30 -0.33
N ARG A 125 20.15 4.91 0.80
CA ARG A 125 21.07 3.78 0.91
C ARG A 125 20.38 2.45 1.17
N TYR A 126 19.03 2.42 1.21
CA TYR A 126 18.22 1.24 1.50
C TYR A 126 18.69 0.50 2.76
N LEU A 127 19.08 1.27 3.78
CA LEU A 127 19.53 0.71 5.04
C LEU A 127 18.41 -0.15 5.61
N ASN A 128 18.79 -1.30 6.20
CA ASN A 128 17.85 -2.08 6.96
C ASN A 128 17.25 -1.22 8.10
N LYS A 129 16.12 -1.66 8.62
CA LYS A 129 15.32 -0.89 9.58
C LYS A 129 16.09 -0.42 10.82
N ALA A 130 16.97 -1.27 11.37
CA ALA A 130 17.76 -0.93 12.56
C ALA A 130 18.82 0.13 12.23
N ALA A 131 19.52 -0.04 11.10
CA ALA A 131 20.51 0.90 10.62
C ALA A 131 19.86 2.26 10.25
N PHE A 132 18.71 2.25 9.58
CA PHE A 132 17.95 3.46 9.23
C PHE A 132 17.53 4.27 10.45
N LEU A 133 17.01 3.61 11.50
CA LEU A 133 16.63 4.29 12.75
C LEU A 133 17.82 4.91 13.50
N SER A 134 19.04 4.43 13.21
CA SER A 134 20.28 4.81 13.89
C SER A 134 21.18 5.76 13.08
N SER A 135 20.88 6.02 11.80
CA SER A 135 21.81 6.65 10.84
C SER A 135 21.90 8.19 10.92
N GLY A 136 21.73 8.79 12.10
CA GLY A 136 22.05 10.21 12.32
C GLY A 136 21.11 11.24 11.69
N ARG A 137 20.09 10.83 10.92
CA ARG A 137 18.86 11.62 10.65
C ARG A 137 19.03 12.93 9.83
N GLU A 138 20.22 13.20 9.30
CA GLU A 138 20.53 14.41 8.50
C GLU A 138 19.74 14.56 7.19
N LEU A 139 19.00 13.54 6.75
CA LEU A 139 18.29 13.51 5.46
C LEU A 139 16.88 14.11 5.51
N VAL A 140 16.38 14.51 6.70
CA VAL A 140 15.10 15.20 6.82
C VAL A 140 15.29 16.70 6.65
N THR A 141 14.93 17.20 5.48
CA THR A 141 15.01 18.62 5.13
C THR A 141 13.93 19.44 5.84
N GLU A 142 14.13 20.76 5.95
CA GLU A 142 13.11 21.69 6.47
C GLU A 142 11.81 21.67 5.65
N SER A 143 11.90 21.37 4.35
CA SER A 143 10.73 21.17 3.50
C SER A 143 9.90 19.95 3.96
N ILE A 144 10.56 18.81 4.22
CA ILE A 144 9.90 17.62 4.76
C ILE A 144 9.27 17.93 6.11
N LYS A 145 9.99 18.62 7.02
CA LYS A 145 9.46 19.02 8.33
C LYS A 145 8.22 19.89 8.20
N SER A 146 8.24 20.87 7.29
CA SER A 146 7.10 21.75 7.01
C SER A 146 5.90 20.96 6.48
N GLY A 147 6.15 19.98 5.59
CA GLY A 147 5.13 19.09 5.04
C GLY A 147 4.44 18.20 6.10
N LEU A 148 5.08 17.92 7.24
CA LEU A 148 4.47 17.11 8.32
C LEU A 148 3.21 17.76 8.91
N GLN A 149 3.10 19.09 8.85
CA GLN A 149 1.89 19.79 9.30
C GLN A 149 0.68 19.44 8.42
N GLY A 150 0.89 19.34 7.09
CA GLY A 150 -0.15 18.92 6.15
C GLY A 150 -0.58 17.47 6.39
N LEU A 151 0.37 16.58 6.66
CA LEU A 151 0.04 15.19 7.04
C LEU A 151 -0.73 15.12 8.38
N LEU A 152 -0.38 15.94 9.37
CA LEU A 152 -1.16 16.01 10.61
C LEU A 152 -2.60 16.50 10.36
N ALA A 153 -2.78 17.45 9.44
CA ALA A 153 -4.09 17.89 9.00
C ALA A 153 -4.87 16.75 8.30
N ALA A 154 -4.23 15.97 7.43
CA ALA A 154 -4.83 14.78 6.82
C ALA A 154 -5.28 13.74 7.85
N ILE A 155 -4.47 13.49 8.89
CA ILE A 155 -4.82 12.55 9.95
C ILE A 155 -6.04 13.03 10.73
N LYS A 156 -6.07 14.33 11.11
CA LYS A 156 -7.22 14.93 11.78
C LYS A 156 -8.48 14.88 10.90
N HIS A 157 -8.30 15.07 9.59
CA HIS A 157 -9.38 14.95 8.61
C HIS A 157 -9.95 13.53 8.60
N LEU A 158 -9.12 12.48 8.53
CA LEU A 158 -9.58 11.09 8.64
C LEU A 158 -10.34 10.83 9.94
N HIS A 159 -9.80 11.30 11.06
CA HIS A 159 -10.45 11.14 12.36
C HIS A 159 -11.83 11.82 12.40
N SER A 160 -11.98 12.99 11.76
CA SER A 160 -13.27 13.67 11.64
C SER A 160 -14.31 12.88 10.82
N LEU A 161 -13.86 11.97 9.96
CA LEU A 161 -14.70 11.03 9.21
C LEU A 161 -14.95 9.71 9.98
N GLY A 162 -14.48 9.62 11.22
CA GLY A 162 -14.56 8.41 12.05
C GLY A 162 -13.55 7.34 11.68
N LEU A 163 -12.55 7.66 10.85
CA LEU A 163 -11.56 6.71 10.30
C LEU A 163 -10.19 6.90 10.94
N VAL A 164 -9.45 5.80 11.12
CA VAL A 164 -8.04 5.79 11.55
C VAL A 164 -7.24 4.94 10.57
N HIS A 165 -6.10 5.43 10.11
CA HIS A 165 -5.28 4.75 9.10
C HIS A 165 -4.55 3.49 9.63
N ASN A 166 -4.18 3.48 10.92
CA ASN A 166 -3.48 2.40 11.65
C ASN A 166 -2.09 1.95 11.15
N ASP A 167 -1.61 2.40 9.99
CA ASP A 167 -0.29 2.01 9.44
C ASP A 167 0.51 3.20 8.87
N ILE A 168 0.53 4.32 9.58
CA ILE A 168 1.27 5.51 9.16
C ILE A 168 2.77 5.29 9.35
N ASN A 169 3.52 5.28 8.25
CA ASN A 169 4.97 5.14 8.22
C ASN A 169 5.55 5.75 6.92
N PRO A 170 6.87 5.96 6.79
CA PRO A 170 7.47 6.61 5.62
C PRO A 170 7.26 5.88 4.28
N ALA A 171 6.96 4.58 4.26
CA ALA A 171 6.62 3.86 3.04
C ALA A 171 5.20 4.18 2.55
N ASN A 172 4.30 4.55 3.47
CA ASN A 172 2.91 4.91 3.20
C ASN A 172 2.71 6.43 3.08
N ILE A 173 3.80 7.17 2.85
CA ILE A 173 3.79 8.60 2.53
C ILE A 173 4.51 8.75 1.21
N MET A 174 3.88 9.38 0.22
CA MET A 174 4.49 9.67 -1.08
C MET A 174 4.68 11.17 -1.29
N LEU A 175 5.55 11.54 -2.23
CA LEU A 175 5.76 12.91 -2.68
C LEU A 175 5.02 13.15 -4.00
N ASP A 176 4.26 14.24 -4.05
CA ASP A 176 3.75 14.79 -5.31
C ASP A 176 4.87 15.52 -6.08
N GLU A 177 4.59 15.94 -7.32
CA GLU A 177 5.57 16.60 -8.20
C GLU A 177 6.12 17.91 -7.61
N ASP A 178 5.34 18.60 -6.79
CA ASP A 178 5.72 19.83 -6.07
C ASP A 178 6.40 19.58 -4.71
N GLY A 179 6.63 18.31 -4.36
CA GLY A 179 7.19 17.90 -3.08
C GLY A 179 6.18 17.79 -1.93
N THR A 180 4.89 17.99 -2.18
CA THR A 180 3.84 17.81 -1.16
C THR A 180 3.81 16.37 -0.67
N LEU A 181 3.76 16.20 0.66
CA LEU A 181 3.62 14.88 1.28
C LEU A 181 2.16 14.40 1.24
N ILE A 182 1.96 13.19 0.74
CA ILE A 182 0.65 12.57 0.51
C ILE A 182 0.56 11.26 1.28
N LEU A 183 -0.45 11.12 2.12
CA LEU A 183 -0.77 9.85 2.80
C LEU A 183 -1.42 8.88 1.81
N VAL A 184 -0.86 7.68 1.70
CA VAL A 184 -1.30 6.62 0.78
C VAL A 184 -1.50 5.31 1.54
N ASP A 185 -2.08 4.32 0.85
CA ASP A 185 -2.24 2.93 1.32
C ASP A 185 -3.14 2.73 2.56
N PHE A 186 -4.46 2.67 2.30
CA PHE A 186 -5.51 2.63 3.32
C PHE A 186 -5.97 1.22 3.70
N ASP A 187 -5.23 0.16 3.35
CA ASP A 187 -5.65 -1.23 3.58
C ASP A 187 -5.88 -1.56 5.07
N SER A 188 -5.15 -0.89 5.95
CA SER A 188 -5.26 -1.03 7.41
C SER A 188 -6.19 0.01 8.04
N CYS A 189 -6.85 0.84 7.24
CA CYS A 189 -7.75 1.86 7.74
C CYS A 189 -9.03 1.22 8.28
N ARG A 190 -9.46 1.66 9.46
CA ARG A 190 -10.61 1.13 10.20
C ARG A 190 -11.40 2.25 10.84
N TYR A 191 -12.66 2.00 11.20
CA TYR A 191 -13.42 2.94 12.02
C TYR A 191 -12.88 2.98 13.44
N ILE A 192 -12.99 4.14 14.08
CA ILE A 192 -12.64 4.31 15.50
C ILE A 192 -13.45 3.30 16.34
N GLY A 193 -12.75 2.54 17.19
CA GLY A 193 -13.34 1.51 18.04
C GLY A 193 -13.35 0.10 17.44
N GLU A 194 -13.00 -0.08 16.17
CA GLU A 194 -12.87 -1.41 15.57
C GLU A 194 -11.63 -2.16 16.06
N SER A 195 -11.73 -3.49 16.12
CA SER A 195 -10.60 -4.36 16.50
C SER A 195 -9.53 -4.41 15.41
N LEU A 196 -8.27 -4.41 15.85
CA LEU A 196 -7.06 -4.52 15.04
C LEU A 196 -6.45 -5.94 15.06
N ASP A 197 -7.12 -6.89 15.71
CA ASP A 197 -6.67 -8.29 15.83
C ASP A 197 -7.08 -9.16 14.62
N SER A 198 -7.78 -8.58 13.65
CA SER A 198 -8.12 -9.29 12.42
C SER A 198 -6.87 -9.55 11.56
N THR A 199 -6.82 -10.72 10.92
CA THR A 199 -5.76 -11.11 9.96
C THR A 199 -5.61 -10.15 8.78
N GLU A 200 -6.62 -9.30 8.56
CA GLU A 200 -6.67 -8.29 7.51
C GLU A 200 -5.94 -7.00 7.86
N THR A 201 -5.72 -6.70 9.15
CA THR A 201 -5.10 -5.45 9.57
C THR A 201 -3.58 -5.58 9.62
N LYS A 202 -2.90 -5.23 8.53
CA LYS A 202 -1.43 -5.31 8.43
C LYS A 202 -0.78 -4.05 8.98
N ARG A 203 -0.06 -4.17 10.09
CA ARG A 203 0.65 -3.03 10.71
C ARG A 203 2.16 -3.23 10.66
N THR A 204 2.87 -2.17 10.31
CA THR A 204 4.32 -2.21 10.20
C THR A 204 4.94 -2.23 11.61
N ARG A 205 5.55 -3.37 12.00
CA ARG A 205 6.22 -3.57 13.30
C ARG A 205 7.07 -2.35 13.70
N HIS A 206 7.12 -1.98 14.97
CA HIS A 206 7.86 -0.80 15.47
C HIS A 206 7.33 0.58 15.03
N TRP A 207 6.33 0.68 14.15
CA TRP A 207 5.66 1.95 13.84
C TRP A 207 4.39 2.17 14.69
N TYR A 208 3.77 1.10 15.19
CA TYR A 208 2.65 1.13 16.13
C TYR A 208 3.04 0.65 17.54
N ASP A 209 2.14 0.84 18.51
CA ASP A 209 2.21 0.25 19.86
C ASP A 209 1.57 -1.15 19.83
N PRO A 210 2.33 -2.23 20.11
CA PRO A 210 1.80 -3.59 20.05
C PRO A 210 0.74 -3.90 21.10
N ASN A 211 0.61 -3.08 22.15
CA ASN A 211 -0.44 -3.24 23.16
C ASN A 211 -1.77 -2.61 22.73
N VAL A 212 -1.82 -1.97 21.57
CA VAL A 212 -3.04 -1.38 21.01
C VAL A 212 -3.68 -2.39 20.07
N ASP A 213 -4.83 -2.91 20.48
CA ASP A 213 -5.67 -3.90 19.80
C ASP A 213 -6.97 -3.28 19.24
N ILE A 214 -7.23 -2.00 19.54
CA ILE A 214 -8.40 -1.25 19.06
C ILE A 214 -7.95 -0.01 18.29
N SER A 215 -8.66 0.31 17.21
CA SER A 215 -8.41 1.50 16.41
C SER A 215 -8.80 2.77 17.18
N THR A 216 -7.83 3.66 17.41
CA THR A 216 -8.06 4.88 18.21
C THR A 216 -7.32 6.08 17.63
N GLU A 217 -7.87 7.28 17.88
CA GLU A 217 -7.25 8.55 17.46
C GLU A 217 -5.90 8.81 18.16
N LYS A 218 -5.61 8.13 19.28
CA LYS A 218 -4.34 8.25 20.01
C LYS A 218 -3.14 7.72 19.22
N MET A 219 -3.36 7.05 18.09
CA MET A 219 -2.33 6.47 17.25
C MET A 219 -1.50 7.50 16.45
N ILE A 220 -1.28 8.70 17.01
CA ILE A 220 -0.40 9.75 16.48
C ILE A 220 1.04 9.46 16.96
N LEU A 221 1.56 8.27 16.65
CA LEU A 221 2.99 7.97 16.86
C LEU A 221 3.89 8.65 15.81
N MET A 222 3.29 9.21 14.76
CA MET A 222 3.97 9.89 13.67
C MET A 222 4.79 11.10 14.15
N HIS A 223 4.22 11.97 15.01
CA HIS A 223 4.95 13.13 15.52
C HIS A 223 6.18 12.71 16.34
N SER A 224 6.06 11.68 17.17
CA SER A 224 7.21 11.20 17.98
C SER A 224 8.31 10.55 17.14
N LYS A 225 7.96 9.74 16.13
CA LYS A 225 8.95 8.95 15.38
C LYS A 225 9.51 9.67 14.15
N ILE A 226 8.69 10.44 13.43
CA ILE A 226 9.13 11.23 12.28
C ILE A 226 9.77 12.55 12.73
N CYS A 227 9.29 13.24 13.77
CA CYS A 227 10.02 14.41 14.29
C CYS A 227 11.32 13.98 15.00
N LYS A 228 11.42 12.73 15.48
CA LYS A 228 12.73 12.15 15.84
C LYS A 228 13.61 11.88 14.62
N LEU A 229 13.13 11.92 13.37
CA LEU A 229 13.99 11.84 12.19
C LEU A 229 14.71 13.17 11.88
N GLY A 230 14.62 14.17 12.76
CA GLY A 230 15.40 15.41 12.71
C GLY A 230 15.89 15.83 14.09
#